data_AF-A0AB34A9N4-F1
#
_entry.id   AF-A0AB34A9N4-F1
#
_cell.length_a   1.000
_cell.length_b   1.000
_cell.length_c   1.000
_cell.angle_alpha   90.00
_cell.angle_beta   90.00
_cell.angle_gamma   90.00
#
_symmetry.space_group_name_H-M   'P 1'
#
loop_
_entity.id
_entity.type
_entity.pdbx_description
1 polymer ?
#
loop_
_entity_poly.entity_id
_entity_poly.type
_entity_poly.pdbx_seq_one_letter_code
_entity_poly.pdbx_strand_id
1 'polypeptide(L)'
;MVKLAFNSFDSWALWRIPTENLNEKTPKEREQAFGNSYQPNMFPTDQLSDNLEAKLKNTQYVLVGMNPGNGAKNQSQDELFLNFHDAKKSMDYRLAAATYNTDLWGAFMSDLSHTIESDSKKVKLSKEDVNNLKLI
;
A
#
# COMPACT_ATOMS: atom_id res chain seq x y z
N MET A 1 22.75 13.96 2.12
CA MET A 1 21.71 13.00 1.69
C MET A 1 21.15 12.35 2.94
N VAL A 2 19.87 12.58 3.22
CA VAL A 2 19.16 11.83 4.26
C VAL A 2 18.95 10.44 3.70
N LYS A 3 19.44 9.40 4.38
CA LYS A 3 19.11 8.01 4.03
C LYS A 3 17.67 7.81 4.50
N LEU A 4 16.71 7.95 3.59
CA LEU A 4 15.31 7.59 3.87
C LEU A 4 15.29 6.11 4.23
N ALA A 5 14.98 5.80 5.49
CA ALA A 5 14.93 4.43 5.97
C ALA A 5 13.50 3.90 5.79
N PHE A 6 13.10 3.67 4.55
CA PHE A 6 11.88 2.91 4.26
C PHE A 6 12.00 1.52 4.89
N ASN A 7 10.93 1.07 5.51
CA ASN A 7 10.85 -0.23 6.16
C ASN A 7 9.77 -1.12 5.52
N SER A 8 9.59 -2.33 6.03
CA SER A 8 8.65 -3.32 5.49
C SER A 8 7.17 -2.97 5.68
N PHE A 9 6.85 -1.94 6.45
CA PHE A 9 5.50 -1.41 6.64
C PHE A 9 5.18 -0.27 5.68
N ASP A 10 6.20 0.33 5.06
CA ASP A 10 6.02 1.45 4.14
C ASP A 10 5.68 0.95 2.74
N SER A 11 4.83 1.68 2.03
CA SER A 11 4.50 1.44 0.63
C SER A 11 4.01 2.73 -0.04
N TRP A 12 3.58 2.60 -1.29
CA TRP A 12 2.92 3.64 -2.06
C TRP A 12 1.64 3.08 -2.67
N ALA A 13 0.62 3.92 -2.79
CA ALA A 13 -0.66 3.56 -3.40
C ALA A 13 -0.54 3.41 -4.93
N LEU A 14 0.25 2.42 -5.37
CA LEU A 14 0.61 2.13 -6.74
C LEU A 14 0.49 0.63 -6.98
N TRP A 15 -0.40 0.23 -7.89
CA TRP A 15 -0.55 -1.16 -8.32
C TRP A 15 -0.42 -1.26 -9.83
N ARG A 16 -0.28 -2.47 -10.37
CA ARG A 16 -0.38 -2.68 -11.82
C ARG A 16 -1.75 -2.21 -12.31
N ILE A 17 -1.74 -1.28 -13.26
CA ILE A 17 -2.94 -0.75 -13.88
C ILE A 17 -3.43 -1.76 -14.92
N PRO A 18 -4.71 -2.16 -14.91
CA PRO A 18 -5.30 -2.97 -15.97
C PRO A 18 -5.07 -2.36 -17.36
N THR A 19 -4.83 -3.20 -18.37
CA THR A 19 -4.63 -2.73 -19.76
C THR A 19 -5.94 -2.33 -20.44
N GLU A 20 -7.08 -2.74 -19.89
CA GLU A 20 -8.41 -2.34 -20.36
C GLU A 20 -8.75 -0.90 -19.96
N ASN A 21 -9.59 -0.21 -20.75
CA ASN A 21 -10.03 1.14 -20.44
C ASN A 21 -10.95 1.15 -19.21
N LEU A 22 -10.61 1.97 -18.21
CA LEU A 22 -11.33 2.06 -16.93
C LEU A 22 -12.27 3.28 -16.81
N ASN A 23 -12.23 4.22 -17.75
CA ASN A 23 -12.89 5.54 -17.61
C ASN A 23 -14.42 5.47 -17.52
N GLU A 24 -15.04 4.47 -18.16
CA GLU A 24 -16.50 4.30 -18.21
C GLU A 24 -16.99 3.16 -17.32
N LYS A 25 -16.10 2.54 -16.54
CA LYS A 25 -16.44 1.41 -15.68
C LYS A 25 -17.05 1.89 -14.37
N THR A 26 -18.10 1.19 -13.94
CA THR A 26 -18.64 1.31 -12.59
C THR A 26 -17.57 0.94 -11.54
N PRO A 27 -17.71 1.36 -10.27
CA PRO A 27 -16.79 0.96 -9.21
C PRO A 27 -16.57 -0.55 -9.12
N LYS A 28 -17.63 -1.35 -9.29
CA LYS A 28 -17.55 -2.82 -9.26
C LYS A 28 -16.77 -3.39 -10.44
N GLU A 29 -16.96 -2.85 -11.64
CA GLU A 29 -16.21 -3.28 -12.81
C GLU A 29 -14.73 -2.88 -12.73
N ARG A 30 -14.42 -1.70 -12.14
CA ARG A 30 -13.05 -1.30 -11.86
C ARG A 30 -12.38 -2.23 -10.84
N GLU A 31 -13.08 -2.55 -9.75
CA GLU A 31 -12.60 -3.55 -8.78
C GLU A 31 -12.30 -4.88 -9.47
N GLN A 32 -13.20 -5.36 -10.32
CA GLN A 32 -13.01 -6.62 -11.04
C GLN A 32 -11.82 -6.56 -12.01
N ALA A 33 -11.64 -5.46 -12.72
CA ALA A 33 -10.49 -5.25 -13.61
C ALA A 33 -9.16 -5.30 -12.84
N PHE A 34 -9.06 -4.54 -11.74
CA PHE A 34 -7.89 -4.59 -10.86
C PHE A 34 -7.68 -5.99 -10.27
N GLY A 35 -8.73 -6.67 -9.83
CA GLY A 35 -8.65 -8.04 -9.35
C GLY A 35 -8.15 -9.03 -10.40
N ASN A 36 -8.53 -8.86 -11.67
CA ASN A 36 -8.07 -9.70 -12.77
C ASN A 36 -6.60 -9.46 -13.13
N SER A 37 -6.15 -8.20 -13.09
CA SER A 37 -4.76 -7.81 -13.37
C SER A 37 -3.83 -7.91 -12.17
N TYR A 38 -4.35 -8.18 -10.97
CA TYR A 38 -3.60 -8.19 -9.73
C TYR A 38 -2.52 -9.27 -9.73
N GLN A 39 -1.28 -8.87 -9.44
CA GLN A 39 -0.13 -9.74 -9.30
C GLN A 39 0.26 -9.79 -7.82
N PRO A 40 0.04 -10.93 -7.14
CA PRO A 40 0.40 -11.07 -5.72
C PRO A 40 1.89 -10.86 -5.45
N ASN A 41 2.22 -10.29 -4.30
CA ASN A 41 3.59 -10.10 -3.82
C ASN A 41 4.48 -9.36 -4.85
N MET A 42 3.93 -8.30 -5.44
CA MET A 42 4.68 -7.48 -6.39
C MET A 42 4.28 -6.01 -6.27
N PHE A 43 5.30 -5.16 -6.17
CA PHE A 43 5.17 -3.71 -6.25
C PHE A 43 5.63 -3.21 -7.63
N PRO A 44 4.84 -2.35 -8.33
CA PRO A 44 5.19 -1.88 -9.67
C PRO A 44 6.28 -0.79 -9.63
N THR A 45 7.54 -1.21 -9.44
CA THR A 45 8.70 -0.33 -9.32
C THR A 45 8.90 0.60 -10.52
N ASP A 46 8.42 0.23 -11.70
CA ASP A 46 8.42 1.07 -12.90
C ASP A 46 7.51 2.31 -12.81
N GLN A 47 6.58 2.36 -11.86
CA GLN A 47 5.76 3.55 -11.56
C GLN A 47 6.36 4.42 -10.44
N LEU A 48 7.49 4.00 -9.85
CA LEU A 48 8.09 4.70 -8.74
C LEU A 48 8.89 5.92 -9.22
N SER A 49 8.90 6.99 -8.42
CA SER A 49 9.72 8.17 -8.74
C SER A 49 11.20 7.87 -8.48
N ASP A 50 12.07 8.31 -9.40
CA ASP A 50 13.52 8.29 -9.21
C ASP A 50 14.00 9.14 -8.02
N ASN A 51 13.17 10.08 -7.53
CA ASN A 51 13.46 10.91 -6.38
C ASN A 51 12.39 10.75 -5.28
N LEU A 52 12.53 9.68 -4.50
CA LEU A 52 11.64 9.36 -3.39
C LEU A 52 11.63 10.42 -2.28
N GLU A 53 12.74 11.11 -2.04
CA GLU A 53 12.82 12.18 -1.03
C GLU A 53 11.91 13.35 -1.41
N ALA A 54 12.00 13.80 -2.67
CA ALA A 54 11.13 14.86 -3.17
C ALA A 54 9.67 14.41 -3.23
N LYS A 55 9.40 13.17 -3.64
CA LYS A 55 8.03 12.63 -3.66
C LYS A 55 7.41 12.62 -2.26
N LEU A 56 8.15 12.13 -1.26
CA LEU A 56 7.68 12.08 0.12
C LEU A 56 7.39 13.47 0.68
N LYS A 57 8.31 14.44 0.50
CA LYS A 57 8.11 15.84 0.94
C LYS A 57 6.91 16.53 0.31
N ASN A 58 6.55 16.15 -0.92
CA ASN A 58 5.44 16.73 -1.67
C ASN A 58 4.16 15.89 -1.60
N THR A 59 4.15 14.82 -0.82
CA THR A 59 2.97 13.95 -0.67
C THR A 59 1.87 14.72 0.06
N GLN A 60 0.71 14.85 -0.58
CA GLN A 60 -0.45 15.55 0.01
C GLN A 60 -1.28 14.64 0.92
N TYR A 61 -1.24 13.34 0.66
CA TYR A 61 -2.06 12.35 1.36
C TYR A 61 -1.20 11.18 1.83
N VAL A 62 -1.42 10.75 3.07
CA VAL A 62 -0.84 9.53 3.62
C VAL A 62 -1.98 8.59 4.00
N LEU A 63 -1.94 7.36 3.49
CA LEU A 63 -2.87 6.31 3.88
C LEU A 63 -2.25 5.52 5.02
N VAL A 64 -2.90 5.52 6.18
CA VAL A 64 -2.42 4.79 7.36
C VAL A 64 -3.32 3.57 7.57
N GLY A 65 -2.77 2.40 7.31
CA GLY A 65 -3.37 1.13 7.67
C GLY A 65 -3.32 0.92 9.19
N MET A 66 -4.15 0.00 9.68
CA MET A 66 -4.18 -0.29 11.10
C MET A 66 -2.93 -1.09 11.52
N ASN A 67 -2.61 -2.13 10.75
CA ASN A 67 -1.53 -3.07 10.99
C ASN A 67 -1.35 -4.02 9.79
N PRO A 68 -0.18 -4.67 9.66
CA PRO A 68 0.03 -5.67 8.61
C PRO A 68 -0.80 -6.93 8.83
N GLY A 69 -1.34 -7.48 7.74
CA GLY A 69 -2.00 -8.78 7.73
C GLY A 69 -1.01 -9.95 7.84
N ASN A 70 -1.51 -11.15 8.16
CA ASN A 70 -0.70 -12.35 8.36
C ASN A 70 0.21 -12.76 7.19
N GLY A 71 -0.08 -12.34 5.95
CA GLY A 71 0.79 -12.66 4.82
C GLY A 71 2.10 -11.87 4.80
N ALA A 72 2.21 -10.77 5.57
CA ALA A 72 3.48 -10.07 5.80
C ALA A 72 4.60 -11.00 6.33
N LYS A 73 4.25 -12.10 7.02
CA LYS A 73 5.21 -13.12 7.50
C LYS A 73 5.93 -13.86 6.36
N ASN A 74 5.35 -13.88 5.17
CA ASN A 74 5.85 -14.60 4.01
C ASN A 74 6.43 -13.67 2.94
N GLN A 75 6.45 -12.36 3.18
CA GLN A 75 6.99 -11.39 2.24
C GLN A 75 8.52 -11.36 2.31
N SER A 76 9.15 -11.18 1.15
CA SER A 76 10.59 -10.98 1.06
C SER A 76 11.00 -9.73 1.86
N GLN A 77 12.04 -9.84 2.67
CA GLN A 77 12.61 -8.71 3.39
C GLN A 77 13.53 -7.85 2.50
N ASP A 78 13.90 -8.37 1.33
CA ASP A 78 14.77 -7.69 0.36
C ASP A 78 13.96 -6.84 -0.65
N GLU A 79 12.65 -7.07 -0.73
CA GLU A 79 11.75 -6.31 -1.60
C GLU A 79 11.07 -5.19 -0.82
N LEU A 80 11.29 -3.96 -1.28
CA LEU A 80 10.65 -2.78 -0.70
C LEU A 80 9.19 -2.64 -1.16
N PHE A 81 8.38 -2.01 -0.31
CA PHE A 81 7.03 -1.56 -0.63
C PHE A 81 5.99 -2.65 -0.87
N LEU A 82 6.26 -3.89 -0.44
CA LEU A 82 5.30 -5.00 -0.53
C LEU A 82 4.12 -4.92 0.47
N ASN A 83 4.16 -4.00 1.44
CA ASN A 83 2.98 -3.79 2.27
C ASN A 83 1.80 -3.35 1.40
N PHE A 84 0.59 -3.83 1.69
CA PHE A 84 -0.61 -3.67 0.84
C PHE A 84 -0.50 -4.27 -0.58
N HIS A 85 0.41 -5.23 -0.79
CA HIS A 85 0.61 -5.95 -2.05
C HIS A 85 0.70 -7.47 -1.84
N ASP A 86 -0.05 -8.00 -0.86
CA ASP A 86 0.01 -9.41 -0.44
C ASP A 86 -0.73 -10.34 -1.43
N ALA A 87 -0.84 -11.62 -1.08
CA ALA A 87 -1.66 -12.63 -1.75
C ALA A 87 -3.05 -12.09 -2.10
N LYS A 88 -3.56 -12.35 -3.32
CA LYS A 88 -4.86 -11.85 -3.82
C LYS A 88 -6.05 -11.99 -2.85
N LYS A 89 -6.02 -12.95 -1.94
CA LYS A 89 -7.01 -13.13 -0.86
C LYS A 89 -7.06 -11.98 0.17
N SER A 90 -6.02 -11.16 0.29
CA SER A 90 -6.00 -9.92 1.08
C SER A 90 -6.96 -8.87 0.53
N MET A 91 -7.26 -8.97 -0.78
CA MET A 91 -8.11 -8.04 -1.52
C MET A 91 -7.54 -6.62 -1.63
N ASP A 92 -6.22 -6.45 -1.57
CA ASP A 92 -5.57 -5.15 -1.74
C ASP A 92 -5.90 -4.47 -3.09
N TYR A 93 -6.23 -5.26 -4.12
CA TYR A 93 -6.73 -4.75 -5.40
C TYR A 93 -8.00 -3.88 -5.28
N ARG A 94 -8.78 -4.02 -4.18
CA ARG A 94 -9.92 -3.15 -3.91
C ARG A 94 -9.48 -1.75 -3.54
N LEU A 95 -8.40 -1.62 -2.77
CA LEU A 95 -7.78 -0.34 -2.46
C LEU A 95 -7.19 0.29 -3.73
N ALA A 96 -6.56 -0.53 -4.58
CA ALA A 96 -6.09 -0.08 -5.90
C ALA A 96 -7.24 0.53 -6.73
N ALA A 97 -8.36 -0.18 -6.84
CA ALA A 97 -9.53 0.29 -7.59
C ALA A 97 -10.17 1.56 -6.99
N ALA A 98 -10.16 1.70 -5.67
CA ALA A 98 -10.71 2.85 -4.97
C ALA A 98 -9.85 4.11 -5.10
N THR A 99 -8.52 3.95 -5.15
CA THR A 99 -7.55 5.06 -5.23
C THR A 99 -7.28 5.47 -6.68
N TYR A 100 -7.44 4.56 -7.64
CA TYR A 100 -7.17 4.83 -9.05
C TYR A 100 -7.98 6.02 -9.60
N ASN A 101 -7.28 6.90 -10.33
CA ASN A 101 -7.81 8.15 -10.89
C ASN A 101 -8.33 9.15 -9.84
N THR A 102 -7.70 9.15 -8.66
CA THR A 102 -7.91 10.15 -7.60
C THR A 102 -6.56 10.69 -7.14
N ASP A 103 -6.55 11.78 -6.38
CA ASP A 103 -5.32 12.35 -5.79
C ASP A 103 -4.65 11.40 -4.77
N LEU A 104 -5.31 10.31 -4.37
CA LEU A 104 -4.74 9.26 -3.53
C LEU A 104 -3.85 8.29 -4.31
N TRP A 105 -3.93 8.25 -5.65
CA TRP A 105 -3.05 7.39 -6.43
C TRP A 105 -1.60 7.87 -6.30
N GLY A 106 -0.72 6.99 -5.83
CA GLY A 106 0.66 7.33 -5.53
C GLY A 106 0.88 8.02 -4.17
N ALA A 107 -0.13 8.07 -3.30
CA ALA A 107 0.02 8.46 -1.89
C ALA A 107 1.00 7.55 -1.15
N PHE A 108 1.68 8.07 -0.12
CA PHE A 108 2.48 7.25 0.77
C PHE A 108 1.57 6.41 1.67
N MET A 109 1.97 5.18 1.96
CA MET A 109 1.22 4.26 2.82
C MET A 109 2.11 3.70 3.91
N SER A 110 1.58 3.56 5.11
CA SER A 110 2.25 2.85 6.22
C SER A 110 1.21 2.28 7.18
N ASP A 111 1.64 1.47 8.14
CA ASP A 111 0.77 0.94 9.19
C ASP A 111 1.00 1.64 10.53
N LEU A 112 -0.08 1.84 11.27
CA LEU A 112 -0.03 2.45 12.60
C LEU A 112 0.63 1.52 13.62
N SER A 113 0.27 0.23 13.61
CA SER A 113 0.88 -0.78 14.49
C SER A 113 1.67 -1.80 13.69
N HIS A 114 2.80 -2.23 14.23
CA HIS A 114 3.65 -3.26 13.60
C HIS A 114 3.22 -4.69 13.98
N THR A 115 2.07 -4.84 14.63
CA THR A 115 1.52 -6.15 15.01
C THR A 115 0.99 -6.89 13.78
N ILE A 116 1.56 -8.05 13.46
CA ILE A 116 1.09 -8.85 12.33
C ILE A 116 -0.13 -9.69 12.72
N GLU A 117 -1.32 -9.31 12.25
CA GLU A 117 -2.60 -9.98 12.54
C GLU A 117 -3.68 -9.60 11.52
N SER A 118 -4.39 -10.59 10.97
CA SER A 118 -5.48 -10.35 10.00
C SER A 118 -6.85 -10.22 10.66
N ASP A 119 -7.03 -10.75 11.87
CA ASP A 119 -8.26 -10.58 12.63
C ASP A 119 -8.24 -9.23 13.35
N SER A 120 -8.92 -8.23 12.77
CA SER A 120 -8.97 -6.87 13.30
C SER A 120 -9.49 -6.78 14.74
N LYS A 121 -10.26 -7.77 15.22
CA LYS A 121 -10.74 -7.81 16.62
C LYS A 121 -9.62 -8.13 17.62
N LYS A 122 -8.52 -8.71 17.15
CA LYS A 122 -7.34 -9.04 17.97
C LYS A 122 -6.29 -7.93 17.97
N VAL A 123 -6.41 -6.97 17.06
CA VAL A 123 -5.50 -5.83 16.95
C VAL A 123 -5.89 -4.82 18.02
N LYS A 124 -4.95 -4.49 18.90
CA LYS A 124 -5.12 -3.49 19.95
C LYS A 124 -4.15 -2.36 19.71
N LEU A 125 -4.68 -1.24 19.23
CA LEU A 125 -3.92 -0.01 19.09
C LEU A 125 -3.73 0.65 20.45
N SER A 126 -2.55 1.21 20.65
CA SER A 126 -2.16 1.95 21.84
C SER A 126 -1.74 3.37 21.48
N LYS A 127 -1.62 4.23 22.50
CA LYS A 127 -1.00 5.55 22.33
C LYS A 127 0.46 5.45 21.88
N GLU A 128 1.13 4.36 22.24
CA GLU A 128 2.51 4.12 21.85
C GLU A 128 2.62 3.89 20.34
N ASP A 129 1.70 3.14 19.72
CA ASP A 129 1.65 2.97 18.26
C ASP A 129 1.54 4.35 17.56
N VAL A 130 0.67 5.23 18.06
CA VAL A 130 0.52 6.59 17.52
C VAL A 130 1.78 7.43 17.71
N ASN A 131 2.39 7.39 18.90
CA ASN A 131 3.61 8.16 19.18
C ASN A 131 4.82 7.64 18.40
N ASN A 132 4.83 6.35 18.08
CA ASN A 132 5.90 5.69 17.36
C ASN A 132 5.71 5.75 15.84
N LEU A 133 4.54 6.19 15.36
CA LEU A 133 4.32 6.48 13.94
C LEU A 133 5.21 7.66 13.53
N LYS A 134 6.44 7.34 13.17
CA LYS A 134 7.38 8.25 12.53
C LYS A 134 7.17 8.10 11.04
N LEU A 135 6.35 8.98 10.48
CA LEU A 135 6.40 9.26 9.05
C LEU A 135 7.80 9.81 8.78
N ILE A 136 8.55 9.16 7.89
CA ILE A 136 9.99 9.36 7.63
C ILE A 136 10.34 10.84 7.44
#